data_AF-A0A0W4ZKJ9-F1
#
_entry.id   AF-A0A0W4ZKJ9-F1
#
_cell.length_a   1.000
_cell.length_b   1.000
_cell.length_c   1.000
_cell.angle_alpha   90.00
_cell.angle_beta   90.00
_cell.angle_gamma   90.00
#
_symmetry.space_group_name_H-M   'P 1'
#
loop_
_entity.id
_entity.type
_entity.pdbx_description
1 polymer ?
#
loop_
_entity_poly.entity_id
_entity_poly.type
_entity_poly.pdbx_seq_one_letter_code
_entity_poly.pdbx_strand_id
1 'polypeptide(L)' 'MLGRNKVPYYQKLFEENAHLPVYFRMPRSKLIIYPYMALWCFSLFGSLWGVMRLIRVCFFNNKN' A
#
# COMPACT_ATOMS: atom_id res chain seq x y z
N MET A 1 34.84 -3.16 9.04
CA MET A 1 34.52 -2.19 7.95
C MET A 1 33.26 -1.39 8.32
N LEU A 2 33.33 -0.66 9.44
CA LEU A 2 32.23 0.17 9.94
C LEU A 2 32.28 1.53 9.21
N GLY A 3 31.16 1.95 8.60
CA GLY A 3 30.95 3.38 8.28
C GLY A 3 31.33 3.91 6.89
N ARG A 4 31.18 3.16 5.78
CA ARG A 4 31.13 3.84 4.47
C ARG A 4 29.81 4.59 4.33
N ASN A 5 29.90 5.92 4.15
CA ASN A 5 28.77 6.77 3.83
C ASN A 5 28.09 6.27 2.56
N LYS A 6 26.81 5.90 2.66
CA LYS A 6 25.99 5.41 1.53
C LYS A 6 25.15 6.53 0.89
N VAL A 7 25.18 7.74 1.44
CA VAL A 7 24.40 8.88 0.93
C VAL A 7 24.68 9.15 -0.56
N PRO A 8 25.94 9.22 -1.04
CA PRO A 8 26.21 9.46 -2.46
C PRO A 8 25.67 8.36 -3.37
N TYR A 9 25.67 7.11 -2.89
CA TYR A 9 25.10 5.98 -3.61
C TYR A 9 23.58 6.13 -3.78
N TYR A 10 22.88 6.49 -2.71
CA TYR A 10 21.43 6.70 -2.78
C TYR A 10 21.07 7.97 -3.57
N GLN A 11 21.83 9.06 -3.47
CA GLN A 11 21.60 10.26 -4.29
C GLN A 11 21.63 9.92 -5.78
N LYS A 12 22.69 9.25 -6.24
CA LYS A 12 22.81 8.79 -7.63
C LYS A 12 21.66 7.86 -8.04
N LEU A 13 21.30 6.90 -7.18
CA LEU A 13 20.21 5.95 -7.44
C LEU A 13 18.86 6.67 -7.64
N PHE A 14 18.57 7.68 -6.83
CA PHE A 14 17.31 8.42 -6.91
C PHE A 14 17.27 9.40 -8.09
N GLU A 15 18.42 9.94 -8.50
CA GLU A 15 18.58 10.76 -9.71
C GLU A 15 18.41 9.93 -10.98
N GLU A 16 19.03 8.75 -11.05
CA GLU A 16 18.92 7.84 -12.20
C GLU A 16 17.46 7.34 -12.40
N ASN A 17 16.75 7.13 -11.30
CA ASN A 17 15.35 6.71 -11.30
C ASN A 17 14.36 7.89 -11.19
N ALA A 18 14.74 9.10 -11.62
CA ALA A 18 13.89 10.28 -11.53
C ALA A 18 12.54 10.14 -12.27
N HIS A 19 12.50 9.32 -13.32
CA HIS A 19 11.28 8.99 -14.08
C HIS A 19 10.26 8.18 -13.27
N LEU A 20 10.69 7.53 -12.18
CA LEU A 20 9.81 6.75 -11.30
C LEU A 20 9.29 7.62 -10.14
N PRO A 21 8.09 7.32 -9.63
CA PRO A 21 7.59 7.91 -8.39
C PRO A 21 8.58 7.66 -7.25
N VAL A 22 8.77 8.63 -6.35
CA VAL A 22 9.77 8.57 -5.26
C VAL A 22 9.70 7.25 -4.48
N TYR A 23 8.50 6.77 -4.19
CA TYR A 23 8.27 5.54 -3.45
C TYR A 23 8.67 4.26 -4.22
N PHE A 24 8.77 4.31 -5.55
CA PHE A 24 9.20 3.18 -6.39
C PHE A 24 10.68 3.20 -6.77
N ARG A 25 11.43 4.26 -6.42
CA ARG A 25 12.84 4.44 -6.84
C ARG A 25 13.80 3.43 -6.22
N MET A 26 13.48 2.93 -5.03
CA MET A 26 14.31 1.93 -4.36
C MET A 26 14.02 0.53 -4.91
N PRO A 27 15.01 -0.33 -5.21
CA PRO A 27 14.75 -1.67 -5.73
C PRO A 27 13.93 -2.54 -4.77
N ARG A 28 14.13 -2.37 -3.45
CA ARG A 28 13.36 -3.07 -2.42
C ARG A 28 11.94 -2.54 -2.21
N SER A 29 11.62 -1.36 -2.72
CA SER A 29 10.30 -0.76 -2.53
C SER A 29 9.18 -1.62 -3.11
N LYS A 30 9.40 -2.26 -4.26
CA LYS A 30 8.41 -3.13 -4.93
C LYS A 30 7.97 -4.28 -4.01
N LEU A 31 8.90 -4.86 -3.25
CA LEU A 31 8.62 -5.94 -2.30
C LEU A 31 7.78 -5.47 -1.10
N ILE A 32 7.73 -4.16 -0.84
CA ILE A 32 6.96 -3.57 0.27
C ILE A 32 5.61 -3.06 -0.24
N ILE A 33 5.60 -2.37 -1.38
CA ILE A 33 4.40 -1.72 -1.92
C ILE A 33 3.36 -2.74 -2.39
N TYR A 34 3.79 -3.83 -3.05
CA TYR A 34 2.84 -4.84 -3.54
C TYR A 34 2.04 -5.54 -2.42
N PRO A 35 2.65 -6.08 -1.35
CA PRO A 35 1.86 -6.67 -0.27
C PRO A 35 1.04 -5.61 0.47
N TYR A 36 1.54 -4.38 0.62
CA TYR A 36 0.76 -3.28 1.20
C TYR A 36 -0.52 -3.00 0.41
N MET A 37 -0.41 -2.88 -0.92
CA MET A 37 -1.57 -2.67 -1.79
C MET A 37 -2.56 -3.83 -1.73
N ALA A 38 -2.07 -5.08 -1.67
CA ALA A 38 -2.92 -6.25 -1.53
C ALA A 38 -3.75 -6.21 -0.24
N LEU A 39 -3.10 -5.93 0.90
CA LEU A 39 -3.76 -5.81 2.19
C LEU A 39 -4.75 -4.65 2.24
N TRP A 40 -4.39 -3.51 1.64
CA TRP A 40 -5.25 -2.34 1.58
C TRP A 40 -6.52 -2.62 0.78
N CYS A 41 -6.39 -3.20 -0.42
CA CYS A 41 -7.55 -3.60 -1.23
C CYS A 41 -8.43 -4.61 -0.48
N PHE A 42 -7.82 -5.64 0.12
CA PHE A 42 -8.56 -6.65 0.87
C PHE A 42 -9.35 -6.04 2.04
N SER A 43 -8.74 -5.12 2.79
CA SER A 43 -9.39 -4.41 3.88
C SER A 43 -10.56 -3.55 3.38
N LEU A 44 -10.36 -2.82 2.28
CA LEU A 44 -11.39 -1.98 1.67
C LEU A 44 -12.60 -2.83 1.23
N PHE A 45 -12.39 -3.91 0.50
CA PHE A 45 -13.47 -4.82 0.10
C PHE A 45 -14.16 -5.49 1.30
N GLY A 46 -13.40 -5.90 2.32
CA GLY A 46 -13.96 -6.46 3.55
C GLY A 46 -14.87 -5.47 4.29
N SER A 47 -14.47 -4.20 4.38
CA SER A 47 -15.28 -3.16 5.01
C SER A 47 -16.57 -2.87 4.24
N LEU A 48 -16.49 -2.77 2.90
CA LEU A 48 -17.68 -2.59 2.03
C LEU A 48 -18.65 -3.76 2.15
N TRP A 49 -18.14 -5.00 2.18
CA TRP A 49 -18.97 -6.19 2.39
C TRP A 49 -19.68 -6.16 3.75
N GLY A 50 -18.98 -5.75 4.80
CA GLY A 50 -19.55 -5.57 6.14
C GLY A 50 -20.68 -4.54 6.16
N VAL A 51 -20.48 -3.39 5.51
CA VAL A 51 -21.51 -2.34 5.37
C VAL A 51 -22.74 -2.85 4.61
N MET A 52 -22.55 -3.54 3.49
CA MET A 52 -23.65 -4.12 2.71
C MET A 52 -24.45 -5.15 3.51
N ARG A 53 -23.77 -5.96 4.34
CA ARG A 53 -24.43 -6.90 5.24
C ARG A 53 -25.22 -6.19 6.33
N LEU A 54 -24.68 -5.11 6.92
CA LEU A 54 -25.37 -4.30 7.91
C LEU A 54 -26.65 -3.69 7.31
N ILE A 55 -26.54 -3.06 6.14
CA ILE A 55 -27.69 -2.50 5.40
C ILE A 55 -28.75 -3.58 5.21
N ARG A 56 -28.38 -4.75 4.70
CA ARG A 56 -29.33 -5.86 4.51
C ARG A 56 -30.04 -6.22 5.82
N VAL A 57 -29.31 -6.42 6.92
CA VAL A 57 -29.90 -6.79 8.22
C VAL A 57 -30.83 -5.69 8.75
N CYS A 58 -30.40 -4.42 8.70
CA CYS A 58 -31.22 -3.30 9.17
C CYS A 58 -32.52 -3.15 8.36
N PHE A 59 -32.45 -3.27 7.03
CA PHE A 59 -33.65 -3.17 6.18
C PHE A 59 -34.60 -4.35 6.34
N PHE A 60 -34.10 -5.58 6.56
CA PHE A 60 -34.96 -6.73 6.82
C PHE A 60 -35.60 -6.71 8.22
N ASN A 61 -34.87 -6.29 9.26
CA ASN A 61 -35.43 -6.16 10.61
C ASN A 61 -36.47 -5.03 10.75
N ASN A 62 -36.43 -4.02 9.87
CA ASN A 62 -37.43 -2.95 9.89
C ASN A 62 -38.76 -3.35 9.24
N LYS A 63 -38.78 -4.46 8.48
CA LYS A 63 -39.97 -4.95 7.77
C LYS A 63 -40.74 -6.07 8.49
N ASN A 64 -40.21 -6.61 9.58
CA ASN A 64 -40.91 -7.56 10.48
C ASN A 64 -41.38 -6.82 11.73
#